data_AF-A0A3M1LI78-F1
#
_entry.id   AF-A0A3M1LI78-F1
#
_cell.length_a   1.000
_cell.length_b   1.000
_cell.length_c   1.000
_cell.angle_alpha   90.00
_cell.angle_beta   90.00
_cell.angle_gamma   90.00
#
_symmetry.space_group_name_H-M   'P 1'
#
loop_
_entity.id
_entity.type
_entity.pdbx_description
1 polymer ?
#
loop_
_entity_poly.entity_id
_entity_poly.type
_entity_poly.pdbx_seq_one_letter_code
_entity_poly.pdbx_strand_id
1 'polypeptide(L)' 'MIRIIVDDREKNSKVPDELEELGVRVEYKHLEVGDYIPLPEVVVERKSMRDLVKSIYDNRLFIQCSN' A
#
# COMPACT_ATOMS: atom_id res chain seq x y z
N MET A 1 10.60 -12.06 13.57
CA MET A 1 9.55 -11.01 13.57
C MET A 1 9.38 -10.51 12.15
N ILE A 2 8.18 -10.57 11.61
CA ILE A 2 7.89 -10.12 10.23
C ILE A 2 7.90 -8.59 10.25
N ARG A 3 8.51 -7.96 9.24
CA ARG A 3 8.57 -6.51 9.08
C ARG A 3 7.97 -6.13 7.74
N ILE A 4 7.10 -5.12 7.73
CA ILE A 4 6.53 -4.53 6.51
C ILE A 4 6.87 -3.04 6.50
N ILE A 5 7.40 -2.54 5.38
CA ILE A 5 7.55 -1.10 5.17
C ILE A 5 6.22 -0.57 4.66
N VAL A 6 5.71 0.50 5.26
CA VAL A 6 4.39 1.06 4.95
C VAL A 6 4.54 2.51 4.56
N ASP A 7 3.81 2.95 3.54
CA ASP A 7 3.76 4.35 3.17
C ASP A 7 3.13 5.20 4.29
N ASP A 8 3.71 6.35 4.59
CA ASP A 8 3.25 7.20 5.70
C ASP A 8 1.84 7.77 5.50
N ARG A 9 1.32 7.81 4.27
CA ARG A 9 -0.05 8.21 3.93
C ARG A 9 -1.08 7.16 4.38
N GLU A 10 -0.68 5.91 4.60
CA GLU A 10 -1.57 4.81 4.99
C GLU A 10 -1.92 4.76 6.49
N LYS A 11 -1.33 5.62 7.32
CA LYS A 11 -1.62 5.70 8.76
C LYS A 11 -3.12 5.77 9.09
N ASN A 12 -3.90 6.47 8.25
CA ASN A 12 -5.33 6.67 8.49
C ASN A 12 -6.21 5.54 7.92
N SER A 13 -5.63 4.51 7.31
CA SER A 13 -6.38 3.41 6.69
C SER A 13 -6.84 2.34 7.68
N LYS A 14 -6.29 2.35 8.91
CA LYS A 14 -6.37 1.31 9.96
C LYS A 14 -5.69 -0.01 9.63
N VAL A 15 -5.26 -0.25 8.39
CA VAL A 15 -4.56 -1.48 8.02
C VAL A 15 -3.22 -1.64 8.75
N PRO A 16 -2.41 -0.58 8.95
CA PRO A 16 -1.18 -0.70 9.75
C PRO A 16 -1.44 -1.14 11.19
N ASP A 17 -2.51 -0.64 11.81
CA ASP A 17 -2.89 -0.99 13.19
C ASP A 17 -3.22 -2.50 13.29
N GLU A 18 -4.02 -3.00 12.35
CA GLU A 18 -4.38 -4.43 12.26
C GLU A 18 -3.15 -5.33 12.03
N LEU A 19 -2.17 -4.86 11.24
CA LEU A 19 -0.90 -5.57 11.04
C LEU A 19 -0.09 -5.65 12.33
N GLU A 20 -0.02 -4.55 13.09
CA GLU A 20 0.65 -4.51 14.38
C GLU A 20 -0.03 -5.44 15.41
N GLU A 21 -1.36 -5.50 15.43
CA GLU A 21 -2.13 -6.44 16.28
C GLU A 21 -1.82 -7.91 15.95
N LEU A 22 -1.53 -8.21 14.69
CA LEU A 22 -1.07 -9.54 14.24
C LEU A 22 0.41 -9.81 14.55
N GLY A 23 1.12 -8.89 15.21
CA GLY A 23 2.52 -9.04 15.60
C GLY A 23 3.52 -8.71 14.49
N VAL A 24 3.08 -8.01 13.43
CA VAL A 24 3.96 -7.50 12.38
C VAL A 24 4.60 -6.19 12.84
N ARG A 25 5.91 -6.02 12.63
CA ARG A 25 6.56 -4.73 12.82
C ARG A 25 6.30 -3.84 11.60
N VAL A 26 5.53 -2.78 11.79
CA VAL A 26 5.35 -1.73 10.78
C VAL A 26 6.50 -0.72 10.83
N GLU A 27 7.10 -0.42 9.69
CA GLU A 27 8.11 0.63 9.52
C GLU A 27 7.60 1.67 8.51
N TYR A 28 7.22 2.86 8.99
CA TYR A 28 6.71 3.91 8.11
C TYR A 28 7.83 4.60 7.32
N LYS A 29 7.62 4.78 6.02
CA LYS A 29 8.47 5.59 5.12
C LYS A 29 7.60 6.36 4.14
N HIS A 30 8.13 7.42 3.56
CA HIS A 30 7.54 7.98 2.36
C HIS A 30 7.98 7.16 1.16
N LEU A 31 7.06 6.46 0.50
CA LEU A 31 7.35 5.63 -0.66
C LEU A 31 7.07 6.39 -1.96
N GLU A 32 7.98 6.29 -2.92
CA GLU A 32 7.75 6.83 -4.25
C GLU A 32 6.70 6.02 -5.03
N VAL A 33 6.58 4.71 -4.74
CA VAL A 33 5.67 3.77 -5.40
C VAL A 33 5.07 2.79 -4.39
N GLY A 34 3.76 2.58 -4.48
CA GLY A 34 3.01 1.63 -3.66
C GLY A 34 2.73 2.08 -2.24
N ASP A 35 1.99 1.25 -1.52
CA ASP A 35 1.52 1.53 -0.16
C ASP A 35 2.17 0.63 0.89
N TYR A 36 2.51 -0.62 0.53
CA TYR A 36 3.13 -1.60 1.44
C TYR A 36 4.21 -2.40 0.70
N ILE A 37 5.35 -2.62 1.37
CA ILE A 37 6.45 -3.47 0.90
C ILE A 37 6.67 -4.58 1.94
N PRO A 38 5.99 -5.74 1.78
CA PRO A 38 6.15 -6.85 2.71
C PRO A 38 7.46 -7.63 2.51
N LEU A 39 8.02 -7.57 1.30
CA LEU A 39 9.26 -8.24 0.90
C LEU A 39 10.03 -7.31 -0.06
N PRO A 40 11.37 -7.40 -0.16
CA PRO A 40 12.18 -6.52 -1.00
C PRO A 40 11.73 -6.42 -2.48
N GLU A 41 11.18 -7.50 -3.02
CA GLU A 41 10.76 -7.66 -4.40
C GLU A 41 9.24 -7.54 -4.62
N VAL A 42 8.47 -7.26 -3.56
CA VAL A 42 7.01 -7.18 -3.62
C VAL A 42 6.53 -5.81 -3.16
N VAL A 43 5.73 -5.16 -4.02
CA VAL A 43 5.00 -3.93 -3.70
C VAL A 43 3.50 -4.24 -3.74
N VAL A 44 2.77 -3.71 -2.77
CA VAL A 44 1.31 -3.80 -2.68
C VAL A 44 0.74 -2.38 -2.71
N GLU A 45 -0.21 -2.17 -3.61
CA GLU A 45 -1.04 -0.95 -3.70
C GLU A 45 -2.41 -1.27 -3.09
N ARG A 46 -2.86 -0.47 -2.13
CA ARG A 46 -4.19 -0.56 -1.55
C ARG A 46 -5.13 0.41 -2.26
N LYS A 47 -6.19 -0.12 -2.86
CA LYS A 47 -7.18 0.68 -3.57
C LYS A 47 -8.59 0.40 -3.07
N SER A 48 -9.33 1.45 -2.74
CA SER A 48 -10.77 1.28 -2.47
C SER A 48 -11.49 0.86 -3.75
N MET A 49 -12.64 0.20 -3.63
CA MET A 49 -13.47 -0.16 -4.79
C MET A 49 -13.82 1.05 -5.66
N ARG A 50 -14.13 2.18 -5.02
CA ARG A 50 -14.47 3.43 -5.72
C ARG A 50 -13.28 3.97 -6.49
N ASP A 51 -12.10 3.98 -5.87
CA ASP A 51 -10.87 4.48 -6.51
C ASP A 51 -10.40 3.55 -7.63
N LEU A 52 -10.58 2.24 -7.48
CA LEU A 52 -10.32 1.26 -8.52
C LEU A 52 -11.19 1.54 -9.75
N VAL A 53 -12.52 1.56 -9.58
CA VAL A 53 -13.47 1.85 -10.66
C VAL A 53 -13.11 3.17 -11.33
N LYS A 54 -12.90 4.24 -10.56
CA LYS A 54 -12.52 5.55 -11.09
C LYS A 54 -11.21 5.51 -11.86
N SER A 55 -10.19 4.81 -11.35
CA SER A 55 -8.87 4.72 -12.01
C SER A 55 -8.90 3.93 -13.33
N ILE A 56 -9.82 2.98 -13.47
CA ILE A 56 -10.07 2.27 -14.73
C ILE A 56 -10.70 3.24 -15.73
N TYR A 57 -11.77 3.94 -15.33
CA TYR A 57 -12.43 4.92 -16.20
C TYR A 57 -11.50 6.04 -16.66
N ASP A 58 -10.65 6.55 -15.77
CA ASP A 58 -9.70 7.62 -16.06
C ASP A 58 -8.41 7.12 -16.74
N ASN A 59 -8.30 5.82 -17.07
CA ASN A 59 -7.09 5.13 -17.55
C ASN A 59 -5.84 5.20 -16.64
N ARG A 60 -5.94 5.84 -15.47
CA ARG A 60 -4.83 5.99 -14.51
C ARG A 60 -4.31 4.65 -14.01
N LEU A 61 -5.17 3.65 -13.85
CA LEU A 61 -4.74 2.31 -13.40
C LEU A 61 -3.67 1.72 -14.32
N PHE A 62 -3.86 1.81 -15.64
CA PHE A 62 -2.95 1.20 -16.61
C PHE A 62 -1.59 1.89 -16.60
N ILE A 63 -1.54 3.20 -16.40
CA ILE A 63 -0.29 3.97 -16.24
C ILE A 63 0.43 3.53 -14.96
N GLN A 64 -0.31 3.34 -13.85
CA GLN A 64 0.27 2.88 -12.59
C GLN A 64 0.86 1.47 -12.70
N CYS A 65 0.27 0.58 -13.51
CA CYS A 65 0.75 -0.80 -13.69
C CYS A 65 1.86 -0.94 -14.74
N SER A 66 2.06 0.06 -15.62
CA SER A 66 3.07 0.00 -16.68
C SER A 66 4.42 0.59 -16.27
N ASN A 67 4.49 1.24 -15.11
CA ASN A 67 5.69 1.87 -14.58
C ASN A 67 6.44 0.94 -13.62
#